data_AF-A0A9P1CSG3-F1
#
_entry.id   AF-A0A9P1CSG3-F1
#
_cell.length_a   1.000
_cell.length_b   1.000
_cell.length_c   1.000
_cell.angle_alpha   90.00
_cell.angle_beta   90.00
_cell.angle_gamma   90.00
#
_symmetry.space_group_name_H-M   'P 1'
#
loop_
_entity.id
_entity.type
_entity.pdbx_description
1 polymer ?
#
loop_
_entity_poly.entity_id
_entity_poly.type
_entity_poly.pdbx_seq_one_letter_code
_entity_poly.pdbx_strand_id
1 'polypeptide(L)'
;MNTGSEPTISPYTGQIWFRGVVLAILLETVSQTKSDEFVSLGFGTVCRSSVQDFRTVPVEGEVRGGISKEKCQHLCSTDRTCAGFEFRRGERRCEIWRQEIFAHRHVFHNRTVPGAPDFECVLKLPSCQRLKAHKALHDHAIMDLAFFVTDYCEYGPINQDLDPCSRVYAEQMYDINHHLCRLVTKECKSATCESNSEII
;
A
#
# COMPACT_ATOMS: atom_id res chain seq x y z
N MET A 1 -11.05 67.92 11.14
CA MET A 1 -11.26 66.89 10.11
C MET A 1 -12.23 65.87 10.69
N ASN A 2 -13.36 65.69 10.03
CA ASN A 2 -14.59 65.10 10.56
C ASN A 2 -14.50 63.60 10.86
N THR A 3 -15.13 63.24 11.97
CA THR A 3 -15.59 61.91 12.38
C THR A 3 -16.83 61.49 11.58
N GLY A 4 -16.90 60.24 11.11
CA GLY A 4 -18.12 59.59 10.59
C GLY A 4 -17.90 58.08 10.60
N SER A 5 -18.52 57.32 11.52
CA SER A 5 -19.94 56.92 11.65
C SER A 5 -20.19 55.54 11.02
N GLU A 6 -20.52 54.58 11.90
CA GLU A 6 -20.89 53.19 11.64
C GLU A 6 -22.11 53.04 10.71
N PRO A 7 -22.16 51.99 9.89
CA PRO A 7 -23.41 51.52 9.29
C PRO A 7 -24.10 50.45 10.14
N THR A 8 -25.40 50.69 10.32
CA THR A 8 -26.41 49.95 11.07
C THR A 8 -26.85 48.67 10.35
N ILE A 9 -26.99 47.55 11.08
CA ILE A 9 -27.56 46.29 10.56
C ILE A 9 -29.08 46.35 10.71
N SER A 10 -29.81 46.17 9.59
CA SER A 10 -31.27 46.08 9.54
C SER A 10 -31.73 44.62 9.58
N PRO A 11 -32.82 44.28 10.31
CA PRO A 11 -33.39 42.94 10.32
C PRO A 11 -34.51 42.83 9.29
N TYR A 12 -34.30 42.08 8.21
CA TYR A 12 -35.39 41.65 7.34
C TYR A 12 -35.60 40.14 7.45
N THR A 13 -36.72 39.83 8.08
CA THR A 13 -37.44 38.57 8.05
C THR A 13 -37.84 38.21 6.62
N GLY A 14 -37.50 36.99 6.21
CA GLY A 14 -37.90 36.43 4.92
C GLY A 14 -37.99 34.90 5.01
N GLN A 15 -39.16 34.40 5.42
CA GLN A 15 -39.53 33.00 5.25
C GLN A 15 -39.63 32.69 3.76
N ILE A 16 -38.82 31.75 3.27
CA ILE A 16 -38.98 31.14 1.94
C ILE A 16 -39.26 29.66 2.12
N TRP A 17 -40.45 29.27 1.64
CA TRP A 17 -40.92 27.90 1.52
C TRP A 17 -40.14 27.18 0.41
N PHE A 18 -39.27 26.24 0.76
CA PHE A 18 -38.78 25.24 -0.19
C PHE A 18 -39.49 23.90 0.06
N ARG A 19 -40.62 23.73 -0.63
CA ARG A 19 -41.16 22.41 -0.97
C ARG A 19 -40.41 21.93 -2.21
N GLY A 20 -39.74 20.79 -2.11
CA GLY A 20 -39.35 19.99 -3.29
C GLY A 20 -37.86 19.90 -3.60
N VAL A 21 -37.06 19.31 -2.70
CA VAL A 21 -35.79 18.65 -3.06
C VAL A 21 -35.65 17.38 -2.22
N VAL A 22 -36.50 16.38 -2.50
CA VAL A 22 -36.38 15.03 -1.91
C VAL A 22 -36.38 14.02 -3.06
N LEU A 23 -35.40 14.11 -3.98
CA LEU A 23 -35.10 13.04 -4.93
C LEU A 23 -33.76 13.21 -5.67
N ALA A 24 -32.69 13.62 -4.99
CA ALA A 24 -31.35 13.72 -5.61
C ALA A 24 -30.19 13.39 -4.67
N ILE A 25 -30.41 12.66 -3.57
CA ILE A 25 -29.35 12.28 -2.60
C ILE A 25 -29.30 10.75 -2.40
N LEU A 26 -29.40 9.97 -3.48
CA LEU A 26 -29.30 8.50 -3.39
C LEU A 26 -28.37 7.86 -4.45
N LEU A 27 -27.54 8.63 -5.17
CA LEU A 27 -26.70 8.10 -6.26
C LEU A 27 -25.20 8.44 -6.18
N GLU A 28 -24.68 8.84 -5.01
CA GLU A 28 -23.25 9.16 -4.84
C GLU A 28 -22.46 8.22 -3.92
N THR A 29 -22.99 7.06 -3.52
CA THR A 29 -22.29 6.16 -2.57
C THR A 29 -21.51 4.99 -3.18
N VAL A 30 -21.38 4.87 -4.51
CA VAL A 30 -20.84 3.62 -5.13
C VAL A 30 -19.35 3.69 -5.53
N SER A 31 -18.67 4.85 -5.50
CA SER A 31 -17.33 4.95 -6.09
C SER A 31 -16.14 4.62 -5.17
N GLN A 32 -16.34 4.30 -3.89
CA GLN A 32 -15.25 4.26 -2.90
C GLN A 32 -14.76 2.85 -2.50
N THR A 33 -15.20 1.78 -3.17
CA THR A 33 -14.91 0.39 -2.76
C THR A 33 -13.67 -0.22 -3.42
N LYS A 34 -13.09 0.40 -4.46
CA LYS A 34 -12.06 -0.24 -5.28
C LYS A 34 -10.64 -0.13 -4.71
N SER A 35 -10.35 0.88 -3.89
CA SER A 35 -9.04 1.03 -3.22
C SER A 35 -8.91 0.09 -2.02
N ASP A 36 -10.00 -0.17 -1.33
CA ASP A 36 -10.01 -0.98 -0.10
C ASP A 36 -9.79 -2.48 -0.38
N GLU A 37 -9.86 -2.88 -1.65
CA GLU A 37 -9.64 -4.25 -2.11
C GLU A 37 -8.16 -4.64 -2.16
N PHE A 38 -7.25 -3.66 -2.30
CA PHE A 38 -5.83 -3.94 -2.56
C PHE A 38 -4.92 -3.33 -1.49
N VAL A 39 -3.93 -4.11 -1.06
CA VAL A 39 -2.93 -3.70 -0.06
C VAL A 39 -1.55 -3.77 -0.69
N SER A 40 -0.93 -2.61 -0.93
CA SER A 40 0.46 -2.54 -1.35
C SER A 40 1.39 -2.88 -0.19
N LEU A 41 2.44 -3.64 -0.48
CA LEU A 41 3.53 -3.94 0.44
C LEU A 41 4.73 -3.00 0.23
N GLY A 42 4.58 -1.96 -0.58
CA GLY A 42 5.62 -0.95 -0.84
C GLY A 42 6.56 -1.29 -1.99
N PHE A 43 7.32 -0.28 -2.45
CA PHE A 43 8.32 -0.47 -3.50
C PHE A 43 9.47 -1.38 -3.04
N GLY A 44 10.09 -2.05 -4.01
CA GLY A 44 11.12 -3.03 -3.77
C GLY A 44 10.62 -4.33 -3.14
N THR A 45 9.30 -4.55 -3.07
CA THR A 45 8.76 -5.81 -2.60
C THR A 45 8.40 -6.74 -3.74
N VAL A 46 8.73 -8.02 -3.58
CA VAL A 46 8.36 -9.09 -4.49
C VAL A 46 7.49 -10.12 -3.77
N CYS A 47 6.46 -10.62 -4.45
CA CYS A 47 5.46 -11.54 -3.89
C CYS A 47 6.00 -12.96 -3.80
N ARG A 48 5.72 -13.67 -2.72
CA ARG A 48 6.16 -15.06 -2.53
C ARG A 48 5.07 -15.89 -1.88
N SER A 49 4.93 -17.16 -2.29
CA SER A 49 3.93 -18.05 -1.69
C SER A 49 4.29 -18.42 -0.24
N SER A 50 5.57 -18.40 0.11
CA SER A 50 6.07 -18.61 1.47
C SER A 50 7.47 -18.01 1.62
N VAL A 51 8.00 -17.96 2.85
CA VAL A 51 9.37 -17.47 3.09
C VAL A 51 10.44 -18.39 2.46
N GLN A 52 10.14 -19.67 2.21
CA GLN A 52 11.01 -20.61 1.48
C GLN A 52 10.81 -20.57 -0.03
N ASP A 53 9.91 -19.73 -0.56
CA ASP A 53 9.76 -19.56 -1.99
C ASP A 53 10.88 -18.66 -2.54
N PHE A 54 11.79 -19.29 -3.29
CA PHE A 54 12.91 -18.62 -3.96
C PHE A 54 12.66 -18.41 -5.45
N ARG A 55 11.48 -18.77 -5.97
CA ARG A 55 11.13 -18.57 -7.37
C ARG A 55 10.91 -17.09 -7.66
N THR A 56 11.03 -16.74 -8.93
CA THR A 56 10.90 -15.37 -9.43
C THR A 56 9.56 -15.10 -10.11
N VAL A 57 8.67 -16.10 -10.15
CA VAL A 57 7.33 -16.05 -10.76
C VAL A 57 6.34 -16.93 -9.97
N PRO A 58 5.02 -16.67 -10.04
CA PRO A 58 4.01 -17.52 -9.41
C PRO A 58 4.01 -18.93 -10.01
N VAL A 59 3.67 -19.94 -9.20
CA VAL A 59 3.42 -21.31 -9.71
C VAL A 59 2.03 -21.37 -10.32
N GLU A 60 1.05 -20.91 -9.57
CA GLU A 60 -0.33 -20.75 -9.99
C GLU A 60 -0.57 -19.28 -10.29
N GLY A 61 -0.57 -18.92 -11.57
CA GLY A 61 -0.63 -17.54 -11.96
C GLY A 61 -0.41 -17.32 -13.45
N GLU A 62 -0.15 -16.08 -13.81
CA GLU A 62 0.25 -15.70 -15.16
C GLU A 62 1.17 -14.49 -15.14
N VAL A 63 2.07 -14.42 -16.13
CA VAL A 63 2.95 -13.27 -16.35
C VAL A 63 2.52 -12.54 -17.61
N ARG A 64 2.35 -11.23 -17.53
CA ARG A 64 1.95 -10.33 -18.62
C ARG A 64 2.96 -9.21 -18.76
N GLY A 65 3.54 -9.05 -19.93
CA GLY A 65 4.42 -7.92 -20.25
C GLY A 65 3.66 -6.78 -20.94
N GLY A 66 4.25 -5.58 -20.92
CA GLY A 66 3.77 -4.43 -21.70
C GLY A 66 2.50 -3.77 -21.18
N ILE A 67 2.04 -4.07 -19.97
CA ILE A 67 0.82 -3.48 -19.39
C ILE A 67 1.12 -2.52 -18.25
N SER A 68 0.19 -1.63 -17.93
CA SER A 68 0.33 -0.72 -16.79
C SER A 68 -0.03 -1.40 -15.47
N LYS A 69 0.34 -0.79 -14.34
CA LYS A 69 -0.04 -1.27 -13.01
C LYS A 69 -1.56 -1.30 -12.85
N GLU A 70 -2.26 -0.28 -13.36
CA GLU A 70 -3.71 -0.17 -13.28
C GLU A 70 -4.39 -1.29 -14.07
N LYS A 71 -3.82 -1.66 -15.23
CA LYS A 71 -4.30 -2.80 -15.99
C LYS A 71 -4.04 -4.12 -15.27
N CYS A 72 -2.88 -4.27 -14.62
CA CYS A 72 -2.55 -5.44 -13.79
C CYS A 72 -3.54 -5.59 -12.63
N GLN A 73 -3.78 -4.51 -11.88
CA GLN A 73 -4.77 -4.47 -10.82
C GLN A 73 -6.17 -4.76 -11.33
N HIS A 74 -6.56 -4.21 -12.49
CA HIS A 74 -7.86 -4.50 -13.08
C HIS A 74 -8.03 -5.98 -13.43
N LEU A 75 -7.03 -6.61 -14.07
CA LEU A 75 -7.04 -8.03 -14.38
C LEU A 75 -7.20 -8.87 -13.10
N CYS A 76 -6.41 -8.57 -12.06
CA CYS A 76 -6.54 -9.25 -10.78
C CYS A 76 -7.90 -9.00 -10.12
N SER A 77 -8.48 -7.80 -10.21
CA SER A 77 -9.79 -7.50 -9.64
C SER A 77 -10.90 -8.35 -10.29
N THR A 78 -10.84 -8.55 -11.61
CA THR A 78 -11.82 -9.34 -12.38
C THR A 78 -11.64 -10.85 -12.25
N ASP A 79 -10.43 -11.30 -11.94
CA ASP A 79 -10.13 -12.71 -11.69
C ASP A 79 -10.49 -13.07 -10.23
N ARG A 80 -11.52 -13.90 -10.04
CA ARG A 80 -11.98 -14.35 -8.72
C ARG A 80 -10.95 -15.23 -8.00
N THR A 81 -10.02 -15.82 -8.75
CA THR A 81 -8.95 -16.66 -8.18
C THR A 81 -7.70 -15.86 -7.85
N CYS A 82 -7.63 -14.57 -8.20
CA CYS A 82 -6.47 -13.76 -7.90
C CYS A 82 -6.33 -13.48 -6.39
N ALA A 83 -5.17 -13.80 -5.82
CA ALA A 83 -4.78 -13.48 -4.44
C ALA A 83 -3.98 -12.18 -4.33
N GLY A 84 -3.51 -11.65 -5.45
CA GLY A 84 -2.69 -10.44 -5.55
C GLY A 84 -1.87 -10.40 -6.85
N PHE A 85 -1.04 -9.37 -7.00
CA PHE A 85 -0.15 -9.25 -8.14
C PHE A 85 1.19 -8.64 -7.74
N GLU A 86 2.23 -8.95 -8.49
CA GLU A 86 3.51 -8.24 -8.47
C GLU A 86 3.62 -7.40 -9.74
N PHE A 87 4.02 -6.13 -9.62
CA PHE A 87 4.26 -5.27 -10.76
C PHE A 87 5.67 -4.72 -10.76
N ARG A 88 6.38 -4.87 -11.88
CA ARG A 88 7.70 -4.27 -12.13
C ARG A 88 7.57 -3.13 -13.13
N ARG A 89 7.84 -1.91 -12.70
CA ARG A 89 7.54 -0.69 -13.46
C ARG A 89 8.34 -0.56 -14.76
N GLY A 90 9.66 -0.72 -14.70
CA GLY A 90 10.59 -0.51 -15.81
C GLY A 90 10.39 -1.52 -16.94
N GLU A 91 10.01 -2.75 -16.61
CA GLU A 91 9.70 -3.79 -17.60
C GLU A 91 8.22 -3.81 -18.01
N ARG A 92 7.36 -3.04 -17.33
CA ARG A 92 5.90 -3.11 -17.47
C ARG A 92 5.40 -4.55 -17.34
N ARG A 93 6.00 -5.29 -16.41
CA ARG A 93 5.77 -6.71 -16.19
C ARG A 93 4.84 -6.89 -14.99
N CYS A 94 3.77 -7.64 -15.20
CA CYS A 94 2.74 -7.95 -14.22
C CYS A 94 2.73 -9.46 -14.00
N GLU A 95 2.84 -9.89 -12.74
CA GLU A 95 2.64 -11.27 -12.34
C GLU A 95 1.35 -11.35 -11.53
N ILE A 96 0.36 -12.09 -12.03
CA ILE A 96 -0.89 -12.33 -11.33
C ILE A 96 -0.74 -13.62 -10.54
N TRP A 97 -0.98 -13.56 -9.24
CA TRP A 97 -0.86 -14.69 -8.33
C TRP A 97 -2.26 -15.24 -8.03
N ARG A 98 -2.47 -16.54 -8.29
CA ARG A 98 -3.73 -17.25 -7.96
C ARG A 98 -3.60 -18.12 -6.71
N GLN A 99 -2.38 -18.54 -6.40
CA GLN A 99 -2.03 -19.07 -5.08
C GLN A 99 -1.92 -17.95 -4.06
N GLU A 100 -2.12 -18.29 -2.79
CA GLU A 100 -1.94 -17.37 -1.68
C GLU A 100 -0.52 -16.81 -1.61
N ILE A 101 -0.43 -15.51 -1.33
CA ILE A 101 0.83 -14.81 -1.05
C ILE A 101 0.92 -14.68 0.47
N PHE A 102 1.79 -15.49 1.10
CA PHE A 102 2.06 -15.45 2.54
C PHE A 102 3.37 -14.74 2.89
N ALA A 103 4.20 -14.43 1.90
CA ALA A 103 5.46 -13.75 2.12
C ALA A 103 5.73 -12.69 1.05
N HIS A 104 6.54 -11.71 1.43
CA HIS A 104 7.18 -10.80 0.49
C HIS A 104 8.67 -10.72 0.81
N ARG A 105 9.48 -10.30 -0.15
CA ARG A 105 10.91 -10.03 0.08
C ARG A 105 11.23 -8.61 -0.39
N HIS A 106 12.11 -7.94 0.34
CA HIS A 106 12.68 -6.68 -0.09
C HIS A 106 13.90 -6.96 -0.98
N VAL A 107 13.81 -6.61 -2.27
CA VAL A 107 14.90 -6.87 -3.23
C VAL A 107 16.09 -5.94 -3.04
N PHE A 108 15.92 -4.81 -2.35
CA PHE A 108 17.00 -3.87 -2.04
C PHE A 108 18.14 -4.49 -1.24
N HIS A 109 17.83 -5.38 -0.29
CA HIS A 109 18.84 -6.02 0.54
C HIS A 109 19.58 -7.15 -0.21
N ASN A 110 19.02 -7.60 -1.33
CA ASN A 110 19.57 -8.68 -2.13
C ASN A 110 20.12 -8.13 -3.45
N ARG A 111 21.40 -7.75 -3.46
CA ARG A 111 22.15 -7.20 -4.62
C ARG A 111 22.20 -8.13 -5.85
N THR A 112 21.50 -9.26 -5.82
CA THR A 112 21.39 -10.22 -6.93
C THR A 112 20.42 -9.80 -8.02
N VAL A 113 19.54 -8.82 -7.78
CA VAL A 113 18.63 -8.30 -8.83
C VAL A 113 19.26 -7.07 -9.49
N PRO A 114 19.74 -7.17 -10.74
CA PRO A 114 20.22 -6.02 -11.47
C PRO A 114 19.07 -5.08 -11.84
N GLY A 115 19.33 -3.77 -11.72
CA GLY A 115 18.41 -2.70 -12.10
C GLY A 115 17.72 -2.03 -10.92
N ALA A 116 16.78 -1.13 -11.23
CA ALA A 116 16.01 -0.45 -10.21
C ALA A 116 15.13 -1.47 -9.45
N PRO A 117 14.99 -1.35 -8.12
CA PRO A 117 14.09 -2.14 -7.29
C PRO A 117 12.65 -1.64 -7.43
N ASP A 118 12.19 -1.56 -8.67
CA ASP A 118 10.92 -1.00 -9.11
C ASP A 118 9.77 -2.02 -9.11
N PHE A 119 9.91 -3.02 -8.24
CA PHE A 119 8.92 -4.04 -7.94
C PHE A 119 7.95 -3.54 -6.87
N GLU A 120 6.72 -4.00 -6.94
CA GLU A 120 5.73 -3.78 -5.90
C GLU A 120 4.82 -5.01 -5.81
N CYS A 121 4.81 -5.64 -4.65
CA CYS A 121 3.86 -6.70 -4.33
C CYS A 121 2.57 -6.10 -3.77
N VAL A 122 1.43 -6.50 -4.33
CA VAL A 122 0.11 -6.00 -3.96
C VAL A 122 -0.82 -7.18 -3.68
N LEU A 123 -1.39 -7.21 -2.48
CA LEU A 123 -2.33 -8.25 -2.05
C LEU A 123 -3.76 -7.85 -2.43
N LYS A 124 -4.59 -8.82 -2.78
CA LYS A 124 -6.04 -8.65 -2.95
C LYS A 124 -6.77 -9.23 -1.74
N LEU A 125 -7.60 -8.42 -1.08
CA LEU A 125 -8.46 -8.78 0.06
C LEU A 125 -7.77 -9.75 1.06
N PRO A 126 -6.60 -9.40 1.61
CA PRO A 126 -5.85 -10.33 2.45
C PRO A 126 -6.62 -10.63 3.74
N SER A 127 -6.63 -11.89 4.15
CA SER A 127 -7.18 -12.29 5.45
C SER A 127 -6.37 -11.71 6.60
N CYS A 128 -6.94 -11.65 7.80
CA CYS A 128 -6.22 -11.25 9.01
C CYS A 128 -4.91 -12.02 9.20
N GLN A 129 -4.91 -13.33 8.97
CA GLN A 129 -3.71 -14.17 9.09
C GLN A 129 -2.62 -13.72 8.11
N ARG A 130 -2.98 -13.40 6.86
CA ARG A 130 -2.03 -12.91 5.84
C ARG A 130 -1.50 -11.52 6.19
N LEU A 131 -2.36 -10.62 6.64
CA LEU A 131 -1.95 -9.29 7.10
C LEU A 131 -0.93 -9.39 8.25
N LYS A 132 -1.18 -10.25 9.24
CA LYS A 132 -0.24 -10.52 10.34
C LYS A 132 1.10 -11.06 9.85
N ALA A 133 1.08 -12.03 8.93
CA ALA A 133 2.30 -12.61 8.36
C ALA A 133 3.15 -11.54 7.64
N HIS A 134 2.54 -10.73 6.78
CA HIS A 134 3.26 -9.65 6.09
C HIS A 134 3.70 -8.53 7.02
N LYS A 135 2.93 -8.21 8.06
CA LYS A 135 3.34 -7.24 9.08
C LYS A 135 4.62 -7.69 9.79
N ALA A 136 4.68 -8.96 10.22
CA ALA A 136 5.87 -9.51 10.86
C ALA A 136 7.09 -9.45 9.93
N LEU A 137 6.93 -9.79 8.65
CA LEU A 137 8.01 -9.67 7.65
C LEU A 137 8.49 -8.22 7.47
N HIS A 138 7.58 -7.25 7.50
CA HIS A 138 7.93 -5.84 7.41
C HIS A 138 8.66 -5.33 8.66
N ASP A 139 8.28 -5.79 9.86
CA ASP A 139 9.01 -5.47 11.10
C ASP A 139 10.46 -5.96 11.01
N HIS A 140 10.68 -7.19 10.56
CA HIS A 140 12.01 -7.73 10.30
C HIS A 140 12.76 -6.90 9.25
N ALA A 141 12.11 -6.55 8.15
CA ALA A 141 12.75 -5.79 7.08
C ALA A 141 13.16 -4.37 7.52
N ILE A 142 12.41 -3.71 8.39
CA ILE A 142 12.77 -2.41 8.97
C ILE A 142 14.02 -2.55 9.85
N MET A 143 14.11 -3.61 10.66
CA MET A 143 15.31 -3.87 11.46
C MET A 143 16.52 -4.10 10.58
N ASP A 144 16.39 -4.92 9.53
CA ASP A 144 17.46 -5.18 8.57
C ASP A 144 17.91 -3.88 7.86
N LEU A 145 16.95 -3.02 7.48
CA LEU A 145 17.26 -1.73 6.87
C LEU A 145 18.04 -0.82 7.83
N ALA A 146 17.68 -0.77 9.12
CA ALA A 146 18.39 0.04 10.10
C ALA A 146 19.86 -0.39 10.25
N PHE A 147 20.12 -1.70 10.28
CA PHE A 147 21.49 -2.23 10.26
C PHE A 147 22.20 -1.89 8.94
N PHE A 148 21.54 -2.09 7.80
CA PHE A 148 22.12 -1.78 6.50
C PHE A 148 22.52 -0.32 6.39
N VAL A 149 21.65 0.61 6.79
CA VAL A 149 21.94 2.04 6.74
C VAL A 149 23.13 2.40 7.62
N THR A 150 23.23 1.79 8.80
CA THR A 150 24.34 2.03 9.74
C THR A 150 25.68 1.50 9.19
N ASP A 151 25.67 0.32 8.59
CA ASP A 151 26.90 -0.36 8.17
C ASP A 151 27.41 0.06 6.78
N TYR A 152 26.51 0.47 5.88
CA TYR A 152 26.82 0.65 4.46
C TYR A 152 26.55 2.04 3.90
N CYS A 153 25.81 2.91 4.61
CA CYS A 153 25.54 4.27 4.16
C CYS A 153 26.46 5.26 4.87
N GLU A 154 27.66 5.48 4.32
CA GLU A 154 28.73 6.31 4.90
C GLU A 154 28.25 7.71 5.32
N TYR A 155 27.33 8.30 4.56
CA TYR A 155 26.77 9.63 4.81
C TYR A 155 25.33 9.59 5.31
N GLY A 156 24.86 8.43 5.79
CA GLY A 156 23.47 8.19 6.12
C GLY A 156 22.57 8.20 4.88
N PRO A 157 21.24 8.33 5.06
CA PRO A 157 20.34 8.22 3.94
C PRO A 157 20.39 9.46 3.01
N ILE A 158 20.42 9.22 1.70
CA ILE A 158 20.42 10.22 0.63
C ILE A 158 19.01 10.45 0.07
N ASN A 159 18.78 11.59 -0.59
CA ASN A 159 17.46 11.93 -1.16
C ASN A 159 17.20 11.36 -2.57
N GLN A 160 17.97 10.37 -3.02
CA GLN A 160 17.71 9.71 -4.31
C GLN A 160 16.61 8.68 -4.16
N ASP A 161 15.66 8.67 -5.10
CA ASP A 161 14.59 7.67 -5.09
C ASP A 161 15.14 6.27 -5.39
N LEU A 162 14.61 5.26 -4.69
CA LEU A 162 14.89 3.84 -4.95
C LEU A 162 16.36 3.40 -4.79
N ASP A 163 17.12 4.06 -3.90
CA ASP A 163 18.42 3.59 -3.41
C ASP A 163 18.27 2.89 -2.03
N PRO A 164 19.05 1.86 -1.67
CA PRO A 164 19.01 1.26 -0.32
C PRO A 164 19.34 2.25 0.81
N CYS A 165 20.18 3.23 0.53
CA CYS A 165 20.44 4.37 1.40
C CYS A 165 19.44 5.51 1.16
N SER A 166 18.32 5.30 0.48
CA SER A 166 17.35 6.37 0.24
C SER A 166 16.55 6.69 1.50
N ARG A 167 16.52 7.97 1.86
CA ARG A 167 15.59 8.47 2.90
C ARG A 167 14.15 8.21 2.51
N VAL A 168 13.80 8.44 1.24
CA VAL A 168 12.46 8.23 0.70
C VAL A 168 12.05 6.75 0.82
N TYR A 169 12.98 5.83 0.53
CA TYR A 169 12.72 4.40 0.69
C TYR A 169 12.49 4.02 2.15
N ALA A 170 13.32 4.51 3.08
CA ALA A 170 13.17 4.26 4.50
C ALA A 170 11.83 4.79 5.06
N GLU A 171 11.45 6.01 4.67
CA GLU A 171 10.15 6.60 5.03
C GLU A 171 8.98 5.76 4.48
N GLN A 172 9.07 5.31 3.22
CA GLN A 172 8.05 4.42 2.63
C GLN A 172 7.91 3.09 3.38
N MET A 173 9.02 2.44 3.76
CA MET A 173 8.97 1.20 4.55
C MET A 173 8.27 1.42 5.89
N TYR A 174 8.56 2.54 6.57
CA TYR A 174 7.92 2.88 7.83
C TYR A 174 6.41 3.15 7.66
N ASP A 175 6.02 3.89 6.63
CA ASP A 175 4.63 4.21 6.32
C ASP A 175 3.81 2.95 5.98
N ILE A 176 4.38 2.04 5.18
CA ILE A 176 3.73 0.77 4.87
C ILE A 176 3.62 -0.09 6.12
N ASN A 177 4.63 -0.12 6.99
CA ASN A 177 4.55 -0.87 8.25
C ASN A 177 3.42 -0.34 9.15
N HIS A 178 3.29 0.97 9.29
CA HIS A 178 2.15 1.60 9.98
C HIS A 178 0.82 1.32 9.30
N HIS A 179 0.78 1.31 7.98
CA HIS A 179 -0.43 0.99 7.23
C HIS A 179 -0.87 -0.45 7.46
N LEU A 180 0.03 -1.43 7.33
CA LEU A 180 -0.21 -2.83 7.65
C LEU A 180 -0.68 -2.98 9.11
N CYS A 181 -0.11 -2.20 10.02
CA CYS A 181 -0.51 -2.20 11.41
C CYS A 181 -1.98 -1.81 11.61
N ARG A 182 -2.41 -0.72 10.97
CA ARG A 182 -3.82 -0.28 10.97
C ARG A 182 -4.75 -1.33 10.35
N LEU A 183 -4.32 -1.97 9.25
CA LEU A 183 -5.08 -3.04 8.61
C LEU A 183 -5.21 -4.26 9.51
N VAL A 184 -4.14 -4.68 10.20
CA VAL A 184 -4.19 -5.75 11.19
C VAL A 184 -5.17 -5.40 12.32
N THR A 185 -5.05 -4.23 12.94
CA THR A 185 -5.98 -3.79 14.00
C THR A 185 -7.44 -3.83 13.53
N LYS A 186 -7.71 -3.32 12.32
CA LYS A 186 -9.06 -3.30 11.72
C LYS A 186 -9.60 -4.70 11.40
N GLU A 187 -8.88 -5.45 10.57
CA GLU A 187 -9.36 -6.73 10.02
C GLU A 187 -9.28 -7.88 11.03
N CYS A 188 -8.33 -7.82 11.97
CA CYS A 188 -8.19 -8.83 13.02
C CYS A 188 -8.97 -8.51 14.30
N LYS A 189 -9.62 -7.35 14.38
CA LYS A 189 -10.27 -6.85 15.61
C LYS A 189 -9.33 -6.89 16.84
N SER A 190 -8.05 -6.62 16.61
CA SER A 190 -7.02 -6.63 17.66
C SER A 190 -6.92 -5.26 18.30
N ALA A 191 -6.75 -5.18 19.62
CA ALA A 191 -6.57 -3.90 20.31
C ALA A 191 -5.21 -3.25 20.00
N THR A 192 -4.20 -4.07 19.75
CA THR A 192 -2.85 -3.65 19.39
C THR A 192 -2.38 -4.42 18.16
N CYS A 193 -1.50 -3.78 17.41
CA CYS A 193 -0.70 -4.43 16.39
C CYS A 193 0.68 -4.64 17.02
N GLU A 194 0.70 -5.55 17.99
CA GLU A 194 1.96 -6.02 18.56
C GLU A 194 2.57 -7.05 17.61
N SER A 195 3.86 -6.88 17.37
CA SER A 195 4.67 -7.86 16.67
C SER A 195 4.70 -9.13 17.53
N ASN A 196 3.86 -10.11 17.20
CA ASN A 196 3.97 -11.45 17.76
C ASN A 196 5.29 -12.06 17.26
N SER A 197 6.40 -11.74 17.92
CA SER A 197 7.73 -12.32 17.69
C SER A 197 7.84 -13.77 18.22
N GLU A 198 6.73 -14.47 18.43
CA GLU A 198 6.69 -15.82 19.03
C GLU A 198 6.38 -16.95 18.03
N ILE A 199 6.42 -16.70 16.72
CA ILE A 199 6.27 -17.77 15.73
C ILE A 199 7.42 -17.70 14.72
N ILE A 200 8.57 -18.29 15.05
CA ILE A 200 9.34 -19.29 14.26
C ILE A 200 10.21 -20.09 15.24
#